data_AF-A0A7W6M9J9-F1
#
_entry.id   AF-A0A7W6M9J9-F1
#
_cell.length_a   1.000
_cell.length_b   1.000
_cell.length_c   1.000
_cell.angle_alpha   90.00
_cell.angle_beta   90.00
_cell.angle_gamma   90.00
#
_symmetry.space_group_name_H-M   'P 1'
#
loop_
_entity.id
_entity.type
_entity.pdbx_description
1 polymer ?
#
loop_
_entity_poly.entity_id
_entity_poly.type
_entity_poly.pdbx_seq_one_letter_code
_entity_poly.pdbx_strand_id
1 'polypeptide(L)' 'MIVQPKYLNNVVEQDHRFIKRITRPIIRFKALHSAASTLAGIETAHMIRKGQLGQNGVSPFKQFAALTE' A
#
# COMPACT_ATOMS: atom_id res chain seq x y z
N MET A 1 26.21 -5.68 1.13
CA MET A 1 25.29 -6.64 0.49
C MET A 1 24.56 -5.90 -0.63
N ILE A 2 25.00 -6.06 -1.87
CA ILE A 2 24.43 -5.32 -3.02
C ILE A 2 23.12 -6.03 -3.40
N VAL A 3 21.99 -5.34 -3.22
CA VAL A 3 20.70 -5.85 -3.66
C VAL A 3 20.71 -5.88 -5.19
N GLN A 4 20.51 -7.05 -5.79
CA GLN A 4 20.51 -7.15 -7.24
C GLN A 4 19.35 -6.31 -7.81
N PRO A 5 19.58 -5.51 -8.88
CA PRO A 5 18.52 -4.67 -9.47
C PRO A 5 17.30 -5.50 -9.89
N LYS A 6 17.51 -6.77 -10.27
CA LYS A 6 16.45 -7.73 -10.60
C LYS A 6 15.54 -8.07 -9.41
N TYR A 7 16.10 -8.16 -8.20
CA TYR A 7 15.33 -8.40 -6.99
C TYR A 7 14.45 -7.20 -6.64
N LEU A 8 15.00 -5.99 -6.69
CA LEU A 8 14.26 -4.77 -6.41
C LEU A 8 13.09 -4.60 -7.40
N ASN A 9 13.36 -4.88 -8.68
CA ASN A 9 12.34 -4.83 -9.71
C ASN A 9 11.21 -5.84 -9.47
N ASN A 10 11.53 -7.06 -9.04
CA ASN A 10 10.52 -8.07 -8.73
C ASN A 10 9.63 -7.67 -7.54
N VAL A 11 10.19 -7.00 -6.53
CA VAL A 11 9.41 -6.48 -5.38
C VAL A 11 8.46 -5.37 -5.83
N VAL A 12 8.95 -4.41 -6.62
CA VAL A 12 8.14 -3.30 -7.14
C VAL A 12 7.02 -3.82 -8.07
N GLU A 13 7.34 -4.76 -8.96
CA GLU A 13 6.36 -5.37 -9.85
C GLU A 13 5.29 -6.16 -9.09
N GLN A 14 5.65 -6.82 -7.98
CA GLN A 14 4.71 -7.58 -7.17
C GLN A 14 3.71 -6.65 -6.46
N ASP A 15 4.18 -5.56 -5.87
CA ASP A 15 3.32 -4.59 -5.20
C ASP A 15 2.41 -3.87 -6.20
N HIS A 16 2.92 -3.50 -7.37
CA HIS A 16 2.10 -2.95 -8.45
C HIS A 16 1.00 -3.93 -8.91
N ARG A 17 1.33 -5.21 -9.02
CA ARG A 17 0.37 -6.26 -9.41
C ARG A 17 -0.73 -6.42 -8.36
N PHE A 18 -0.37 -6.31 -7.08
CA PHE A 18 -1.34 -6.32 -5.97
C PHE A 18 -2.29 -5.13 -6.05
N ILE A 19 -1.75 -3.91 -6.19
CA ILE A 19 -2.54 -2.68 -6.32
C ILE A 19 -3.49 -2.77 -7.52
N LYS A 20 -2.97 -3.16 -8.69
CA LYS A 20 -3.79 -3.38 -9.90
C LYS A 20 -4.89 -4.41 -9.69
N ARG A 21 -4.64 -5.50 -8.94
CA ARG A 21 -5.66 -6.52 -8.68
C ARG A 21 -6.83 -5.95 -7.87
N ILE A 22 -6.56 -5.06 -6.92
CA ILE A 22 -7.59 -4.45 -6.07
C ILE A 22 -8.31 -3.30 -6.80
N THR A 23 -7.60 -2.53 -7.62
CA THR A 23 -8.18 -1.38 -8.33
C THR A 23 -8.92 -1.75 -9.60
N ARG A 24 -8.59 -2.88 -10.25
CA ARG A 24 -9.29 -3.39 -11.46
C ARG A 24 -10.81 -3.48 -11.35
N PRO A 25 -11.41 -4.01 -10.26
CA PRO A 25 -12.87 -4.03 -10.11
C PRO A 25 -13.48 -2.65 -9.77
N ILE A 26 -12.67 -1.63 -9.48
CA ILE A 26 -13.15 -0.29 -9.14
C ILE A 26 -13.46 0.46 -10.45
N ILE A 27 -14.74 0.50 -10.82
CA ILE A 27 -15.21 1.04 -12.12
C ILE A 27 -14.76 2.48 -12.37
N ARG A 28 -14.84 3.35 -11.35
CA ARG A 28 -14.32 4.72 -11.38
C ARG A 28 -14.35 5.33 -9.98
N PHE A 29 -13.33 6.10 -9.63
CA PHE A 29 -13.40 7.02 -8.50
C PHE A 29 -14.09 8.31 -8.94
N LYS A 30 -15.09 8.78 -8.16
CA LYS A 30 -15.82 10.03 -8.46
C LYS A 30 -14.92 11.28 -8.36
N ALA A 31 -13.81 11.20 -7.61
CA ALA A 31 -12.84 12.27 -7.48
C ALA A 31 -11.42 11.73 -7.25
N LEU A 32 -10.41 12.54 -7.59
CA LEU A 32 -9.00 12.19 -7.43
C LEU A 32 -8.61 12.01 -5.95
N HIS A 33 -9.13 12.85 -5.05
CA HIS A 33 -8.89 12.69 -3.62
C HIS A 33 -9.40 11.33 -3.12
N SER A 34 -10.58 10.88 -3.58
CA SER A 34 -11.13 9.58 -3.20
C SER A 34 -10.28 8.42 -3.73
N ALA A 35 -9.74 8.56 -4.95
CA ALA A 35 -8.79 7.59 -5.51
C ALA A 35 -7.51 7.52 -4.67
N ALA A 36 -6.95 8.67 -4.30
CA ALA A 36 -5.74 8.77 -3.49
C ALA A 36 -5.94 8.17 -2.09
N SER A 37 -7.02 8.51 -1.39
CA SER A 37 -7.33 7.93 -0.06
C SER A 37 -7.55 6.42 -0.14
N THR A 38 -8.20 5.92 -1.20
CA THR A 38 -8.39 4.48 -1.39
C THR A 38 -7.06 3.76 -1.62
N LEU A 39 -6.19 4.31 -2.46
CA LEU A 39 -4.85 3.76 -2.70
C LEU A 39 -3.99 3.77 -1.43
N ALA A 40 -3.98 4.88 -0.68
CA ALA A 40 -3.25 5.00 0.58
C ALA A 40 -3.73 4.00 1.64
N GLY A 41 -5.04 3.76 1.72
CA GLY A 41 -5.62 2.72 2.58
C GLY A 41 -5.19 1.31 2.17
N ILE A 42 -5.21 1.00 0.87
CA ILE A 42 -4.77 -0.30 0.33
C ILE A 42 -3.28 -0.54 0.63
N GLU A 43 -2.43 0.45 0.40
CA GLU A 43 -0.99 0.37 0.67
C GLU A 43 -0.72 0.18 2.16
N THR A 44 -1.37 0.97 3.02
CA THR A 44 -1.20 0.87 4.47
C THR A 44 -1.65 -0.48 4.99
N ALA A 45 -2.82 -0.97 4.59
CA ALA A 45 -3.28 -2.32 4.94
C ALA A 45 -2.31 -3.42 4.43
N HIS A 46 -1.72 -3.23 3.25
CA HIS A 46 -0.75 -4.16 2.71
C HIS A 46 0.55 -4.20 3.53
N MET A 47 1.06 -3.03 3.94
CA MET A 47 2.25 -2.93 4.78
C MET A 47 2.01 -3.50 6.18
N ILE A 48 0.82 -3.32 6.76
CA ILE A 48 0.40 -3.98 8.01
C ILE A 48 0.44 -5.49 7.85
N ARG A 49 -0.16 -6.02 6.78
CA ARG A 49 -0.18 -7.47 6.49
C ARG A 49 1.22 -8.06 6.32
N LYS A 50 2.17 -7.29 5.75
CA LYS A 50 3.57 -7.69 5.60
C LYS A 50 4.40 -7.49 6.88
N GLY A 51 3.84 -6.93 7.95
CA GLY A 51 4.59 -6.58 9.17
C GLY A 51 5.63 -5.48 8.97
N GLN A 52 5.47 -4.66 7.92
CA GLN A 52 6.38 -3.56 7.61
C GLN A 52 6.07 -2.31 8.44
N LEU A 53 4.81 -2.16 8.90
CA LEU A 53 4.43 -1.13 9.86
C LEU A 53 4.55 -1.69 11.27
N GLY A 54 5.20 -0.92 12.16
CA GLY A 54 5.45 -1.32 13.56
C GLY A 54 6.88 -1.08 14.04
N GLN A 55 7.82 -0.74 13.15
CA GLN A 55 9.21 -0.45 13.54
C GLN A 55 9.36 0.86 14.33
N ASN A 56 8.40 1.78 14.24
CA ASN A 56 8.47 3.12 14.85
C ASN A 56 7.69 3.24 16.17
N GLY A 57 7.29 2.13 16.81
CA GLY A 57 6.56 2.15 18.08
C GLY A 57 5.09 2.62 18.00
N VAL A 58 4.60 2.92 16.80
CA VAL A 58 3.19 3.26 16.54
C VAL A 58 2.44 1.99 16.17
N SER A 59 1.29 1.76 16.79
CA SER A 59 0.40 0.65 16.43
C SER A 59 0.07 0.74 14.93
N PRO A 60 0.25 -0.34 14.15
CA PRO A 60 -0.05 -0.34 12.72
C PRO A 60 -1.52 0.05 12.44
N PHE A 61 -2.43 -0.30 13.35
CA PHE A 61 -3.84 0.10 13.31
C PHE A 61 -4.04 1.59 13.55
N LYS A 62 -3.23 2.22 14.42
CA LYS A 62 -3.28 3.66 14.66
C LYS A 62 -2.81 4.43 13.43
N GLN A 63 -1.80 3.92 12.72
CA GLN A 63 -1.32 4.49 11.46
C GLN A 63 -2.35 4.35 10.33
N PHE A 64 -3.12 3.25 10.31
CA PHE A 64 -4.25 3.10 9.39
C PHE A 64 -5.40 4.05 9.73
N ALA A 65 -5.73 4.22 11.01
CA ALA A 65 -6.76 5.14 11.47
C ALA A 65 -6.43 6.62 11.16
N ALA A 66 -5.16 7.00 11.16
CA ALA A 66 -4.74 8.34 10.79
C ALA A 66 -4.98 8.71 9.30
N LEU A 67 -5.37 7.76 8.44
CA LEU A 67 -5.70 8.02 7.04
C LEU A 67 -7.10 8.63 6.83
N THR A 68 -7.94 8.63 7.86
CA THR A 68 -9.30 9.19 7.82
C THR A 68 -9.43 10.53 8.55
N GLU A 69 -8.33 11.02 9.14
CA GLU A 69 -8.25 12.34 9.80
C GLU A 69 -7.92 13.47 8.81
#